data_AF-A0A7V8WH89-F1
#
_entry.id   AF-A0A7V8WH89-F1
#
_cell.length_a   1.000
_cell.length_b   1.000
_cell.length_c   1.000
_cell.angle_alpha   90.00
_cell.angle_beta   90.00
_cell.angle_gamma   90.00
#
_symmetry.space_group_name_H-M   'P 1'
#
loop_
_entity.id
_entity.type
_entity.pdbx_description
1 polymer ?
#
loop_
_entity_poly.entity_id
_entity_poly.type
_entity_poly.pdbx_seq_one_letter_code
_entity_poly.pdbx_strand_id
1 'polypeptide(L)' 'PVAVEEPYGANVLLLGDVVHVAGSAPRTRRKLDALGFQTVALDTSEFEKAEAALTCLSLLFE' A
#
# COMPACT_ATOMS: atom_id res chain seq x y z
N PRO A 1 12.28 6.40 -1.51
CA PRO A 1 12.70 4.98 -1.66
C PRO A 1 12.00 4.08 -0.64
N VAL A 2 11.63 2.86 -1.05
CA VAL A 2 11.01 1.82 -0.20
C VAL A 2 12.09 1.02 0.53
N ALA A 3 11.81 0.56 1.75
CA ALA A 3 12.76 -0.24 2.52
C ALA A 3 12.88 -1.65 1.92
N VAL A 4 14.07 -2.24 1.92
CA VAL A 4 14.31 -3.57 1.32
C VAL A 4 13.46 -4.65 2.02
N GLU A 5 13.15 -4.47 3.30
CA GLU A 5 12.30 -5.37 4.08
C GLU A 5 10.80 -5.25 3.77
N GLU A 6 10.41 -4.26 2.95
CA GLU A 6 9.02 -4.01 2.55
C GLU A 6 8.89 -4.16 1.02
N PRO A 7 9.09 -5.37 0.46
CA PRO A 7 9.12 -5.56 -0.99
C PRO A 7 7.81 -5.12 -1.68
N TYR A 8 6.68 -5.22 -0.97
CA TYR A 8 5.38 -4.77 -1.44
C TYR A 8 5.05 -3.30 -1.12
N GLY A 9 5.91 -2.60 -0.37
CA GLY A 9 5.66 -1.23 0.10
C GLY A 9 5.57 -0.18 -1.02
N ALA A 10 6.10 -0.48 -2.21
CA ALA A 10 5.94 0.39 -3.37
C ALA A 10 4.52 0.37 -3.95
N ASN A 11 3.76 -0.71 -3.70
CA ASN A 11 2.41 -0.87 -4.21
C ASN A 11 1.41 -0.29 -3.20
N VAL A 12 0.93 0.91 -3.49
CA VAL A 12 -0.09 1.62 -2.71
C VAL A 12 -1.21 2.06 -3.64
N LEU A 13 -2.43 2.17 -3.13
CA LEU A 13 -3.61 2.55 -3.91
C LEU A 13 -4.28 3.79 -3.32
N LEU A 14 -4.32 4.87 -4.08
CA LEU A 14 -5.09 6.07 -3.73
C LEU A 14 -6.54 5.90 -4.19
N LEU A 15 -7.49 6.00 -3.26
CA LEU A 15 -8.93 6.05 -3.54
C LEU A 15 -9.51 7.29 -2.85
N GLY A 16 -10.02 8.24 -3.64
CA GLY A 16 -10.32 9.58 -3.14
C GLY A 16 -9.05 10.20 -2.56
N ASP A 17 -9.11 10.60 -1.28
CA ASP A 17 -7.99 11.21 -0.56
C ASP A 17 -7.23 10.22 0.36
N VAL A 18 -7.57 8.92 0.31
CA VAL A 18 -7.00 7.90 1.22
C VAL A 18 -6.06 6.97 0.47
N VAL A 19 -4.83 6.87 0.96
CA VAL A 19 -3.82 5.94 0.46
C VAL A 19 -3.89 4.62 1.23
N HIS A 20 -4.24 3.55 0.52
CA HIS A 20 -4.23 2.20 1.04
C HIS A 20 -2.84 1.60 0.88
N VAL A 21 -2.30 1.05 1.96
CA VAL A 21 -0.94 0.50 2.04
C VAL A 21 -1.02 -0.94 2.52
N ALA A 22 -0.16 -1.81 2.00
CA ALA A 22 -0.01 -3.17 2.51
C ALA A 22 0.35 -3.15 4.01
N GLY A 23 -0.29 -4.01 4.80
CA GLY A 23 -0.01 -4.16 6.24
C GLY A 23 1.43 -4.58 6.52
N SER A 24 2.07 -5.25 5.55
CA SER A 24 3.48 -5.62 5.55
C SER A 24 4.45 -4.44 5.36
N ALA A 25 3.96 -3.22 5.06
CA ALA A 25 4.79 -2.04 4.75
C ALA A 25 4.62 -0.84 5.71
N PRO A 26 4.81 -1.02 7.04
CA PRO A 26 4.58 0.03 8.04
C PRO A 26 5.51 1.25 7.93
N ARG A 27 6.75 1.10 7.47
CA ARG A 27 7.70 2.22 7.26
C ARG A 27 7.29 3.03 6.04
N THR A 28 6.81 2.39 4.98
CA THR A 28 6.26 3.09 3.83
C THR A 28 5.01 3.87 4.22
N ARG A 29 4.10 3.27 4.99
CA ARG A 29 2.96 3.97 5.57
C ARG A 29 3.37 5.22 6.36
N ARG A 30 4.31 5.09 7.29
CA ARG A 30 4.82 6.23 8.08
C ARG A 30 5.41 7.35 7.24
N LYS A 31 6.08 7.03 6.12
CA LYS A 31 6.59 8.05 5.19
C LYS A 31 5.45 8.82 4.52
N LEU A 32 4.40 8.12 4.11
CA LEU A 32 3.21 8.74 3.52
C LEU A 32 2.46 9.60 4.55
N ASP A 33 2.30 9.11 5.78
CA ASP A 33 1.73 9.88 6.88
C ASP A 33 2.51 11.18 7.14
N ALA A 34 3.85 11.10 7.15
CA ALA A 34 4.73 12.26 7.35
C ALA A 34 4.66 13.27 6.19
N LEU A 35 4.22 12.84 5.00
CA LEU A 35 3.96 13.71 3.85
C LEU A 35 2.55 14.31 3.86
N GLY A 36 1.72 13.98 4.85
CA GLY A 36 0.37 14.53 5.02
C GLY A 36 -0.73 13.75 4.31
N PHE A 37 -0.43 12.56 3.76
CA PHE A 37 -1.47 11.69 3.22
C PHE A 37 -2.25 11.00 4.33
N GLN A 38 -3.56 10.83 4.14
CA GLN A 38 -4.35 9.95 5.00
C GLN A 38 -4.10 8.51 4.57
N THR A 39 -3.59 7.67 5.47
CA THR A 39 -3.28 6.27 5.13
C THR A 39 -4.10 5.25 5.90
N VAL A 40 -4.48 4.17 5.21
CA VAL A 40 -5.11 2.98 5.79
C VAL A 40 -4.25 1.76 5.44
N ALA A 41 -3.95 0.94 6.44
CA ALA A 41 -3.28 -0.34 6.22
C ALA A 41 -4.32 -1.44 6.00
N LEU A 42 -4.10 -2.30 4.99
CA LEU A 42 -4.91 -3.48 4.72
C LEU A 42 -4.06 -4.73 4.84
N ASP A 43 -4.60 -5.79 5.44
CA ASP A 43 -3.94 -7.09 5.42
C ASP A 43 -4.03 -7.70 4.02
N THR A 44 -2.90 -7.73 3.32
CA THR A 44 -2.74 -8.29 1.97
C THR A 44 -1.90 -9.56 1.95
N SER A 45 -1.61 -10.14 3.12
CA SER A 45 -0.62 -11.21 3.27
C SER A 45 -0.89 -12.45 2.41
N GLU A 46 -2.15 -12.83 2.22
CA GLU A 46 -2.50 -13.97 1.34
C GLU A 46 -2.31 -13.67 -0.15
N PHE A 47 -2.52 -12.42 -0.57
CA PHE A 47 -2.29 -12.00 -1.97
C PHE A 47 -0.81 -11.84 -2.29
N GLU A 48 -0.02 -11.40 -1.31
CA GLU A 48 1.44 -11.29 -1.43
C GLU A 48 2.11 -12.64 -1.69
N LYS A 49 1.54 -13.75 -1.19
CA LYS A 49 2.02 -15.12 -1.52
C LYS A 49 1.87 -15.45 -3.01
N ALA A 50 0.92 -14.80 -3.69
CA ALA A 50 0.64 -14.94 -5.11
C ALA A 50 1.24 -13.78 -5.94
N GLU A 51 2.20 -13.03 -5.38
CA GLU A 51 2.84 -11.87 -6.02
C GLU A 51 1.85 -10.76 -6.42
N ALA A 52 0.68 -10.72 -5.77
CA ALA A 52 -0.37 -9.74 -6.00
C ALA A 52 -0.39 -8.63 -4.93
N ALA A 53 -0.87 -7.44 -5.30
CA ALA A 53 -0.94 -6.27 -4.45
C ALA A 53 -2.12 -5.35 -4.81
N LEU A 54 -2.33 -4.27 -4.05
CA LEU A 54 -3.53 -3.44 -4.10
C LEU A 54 -3.90 -2.92 -5.51
N THR A 55 -2.91 -2.47 -6.28
CA THR A 55 -3.19 -1.91 -7.62
C THR A 55 -3.63 -2.97 -8.65
N CYS A 56 -3.14 -4.21 -8.57
CA CYS A 56 -3.56 -5.27 -9.51
C CYS A 56 -4.86 -5.95 -9.10
N LEU A 57 -5.26 -5.82 -7.82
CA LEU A 57 -6.54 -6.31 -7.29
C LEU A 57 -7.69 -5.33 -7.54
N SER A 58 -7.45 -4.23 -8.25
CA SER A 58 -8.40 -3.13 -8.39
C SER A 58 -8.60 -2.73 -9.84
N LEU A 59 -9.84 -2.38 -10.17
CA LEU A 59 -10.20 -1.64 -11.38
C LEU A 59 -10.79 -0.32 -10.92
N LEU A 60 -10.24 0.80 -11.42
CA LEU A 60 -10.71 2.13 -11.08
C LEU A 60 -11.61 2.65 -12.21
N PHE A 61 -12.68 3.33 -11.83
CA PHE A 61 -13.66 3.92 -12.74
C PHE A 61 -14.00 5.35 -12.27
N GLU A 62 -14.61 6.11 -13.18
CA GLU A 62 -15.09 7.47 -12.96
C GLU A 62 -16.52 7.50 -12.42
#